data_AF-A0A7T7VR87-F1
#
_entry.id   AF-A0A7T7VR87-F1
#
_cell.length_a   1.000
_cell.length_b   1.000
_cell.length_c   1.000
_cell.angle_alpha   90.00
_cell.angle_beta   90.00
_cell.angle_gamma   90.00
#
_symmetry.space_group_name_H-M   'P 1'
#
loop_
_entity.id
_entity.type
_entity.pdbx_description
1 polymer ?
#
loop_
_entity_poly.entity_id
_entity_poly.type
_entity_poly.pdbx_seq_one_letter_code
_entity_poly.pdbx_strand_id
1 'polypeptide(L)' 'MEQMLSEAEDCHAAARADTVFLFVGETSDSSVESKDRKDTLLPELQLRLIERVSAANPRTVVIANVGHAYDAS' A
#
# COMPACT_ATOMS: atom_id res chain seq x y z
N MET A 1 16.54 -6.02 7.03
CA MET A 1 16.09 -7.30 7.63
C MET A 1 14.69 -7.17 8.20
N GLU A 2 14.41 -6.15 9.03
CA GLU A 2 13.08 -5.90 9.61
C GLU A 2 11.97 -5.67 8.58
N GLN A 3 12.21 -4.87 7.53
CA GLN A 3 11.22 -4.68 6.45
C GLN A 3 10.86 -6.00 5.74
N MET A 4 11.86 -6.81 5.38
CA MET A 4 11.63 -8.10 4.71
C MET A 4 10.86 -9.10 5.59
N LEU A 5 11.07 -9.04 6.91
CA LEU A 5 10.34 -9.90 7.85
C LEU A 5 8.87 -9.47 7.95
N SER A 6 8.62 -8.17 8.08
CA SER A 6 7.26 -7.59 8.04
C SER A 6 6.54 -7.95 6.75
N GLU A 7 7.21 -7.81 5.60
CA GLU A 7 6.62 -8.16 4.29
C GLU A 7 6.23 -9.64 4.19
N ALA A 8 7.05 -10.53 4.73
CA ALA A 8 6.77 -11.96 4.74
C ALA A 8 5.59 -12.30 5.67
N GLU A 9 5.51 -11.65 6.83
CA GLU A 9 4.39 -11.77 7.76
C GLU A 9 3.08 -11.25 7.15
N ASP A 10 3.12 -10.12 6.44
CA ASP A 10 1.97 -9.54 5.74
C ASP A 10 1.42 -10.50 4.67
N CYS A 11 2.30 -11.10 3.87
CA CYS A 11 1.89 -12.10 2.86
C CYS A 11 1.32 -13.37 3.50
N HIS A 12 1.91 -13.82 4.61
CA HIS A 12 1.41 -14.99 5.34
C HIS A 12 0.02 -14.74 5.93
N ALA A 13 -0.20 -13.56 6.52
CA ALA A 13 -1.50 -13.16 7.04
C ALA A 13 -2.52 -13.05 5.91
N ALA A 14 -2.16 -12.42 4.79
CA ALA A 14 -3.02 -12.26 3.63
C ALA A 14 -3.50 -13.61 3.06
N ALA A 15 -2.60 -14.58 2.89
CA ALA A 15 -2.92 -15.90 2.35
C ALA A 15 -3.90 -16.72 3.23
N ARG A 16 -4.01 -16.37 4.53
CA ARG A 16 -4.89 -17.05 5.49
C ARG A 16 -6.23 -16.35 5.71
N ALA A 17 -6.39 -15.12 5.21
CA ALA A 17 -7.61 -14.35 5.36
C ALA A 17 -8.63 -14.69 4.27
N ASP A 18 -9.93 -14.65 4.60
CA ASP A 18 -10.99 -14.80 3.60
C ASP A 18 -11.04 -13.62 2.62
N THR A 19 -10.67 -12.43 3.08
CA THR A 19 -10.63 -11.17 2.32
C THR A 19 -9.66 -10.22 3.03
N VAL A 20 -8.90 -9.44 2.26
CA VAL A 20 -7.92 -8.49 2.78
C VAL A 20 -8.38 -7.06 2.48
N PHE A 21 -8.33 -6.19 3.49
CA PHE A 21 -8.49 -4.75 3.33
C PHE A 21 -7.13 -4.08 3.54
N LEU A 22 -6.47 -3.72 2.44
CA LEU A 22 -5.13 -3.14 2.47
C LEU A 22 -5.23 -1.62 2.39
N PHE A 23 -4.83 -0.94 3.46
CA PHE A 23 -4.82 0.52 3.53
C PHE A 23 -3.47 1.07 3.08
N VAL A 24 -3.51 1.96 2.09
CA VAL A 24 -2.34 2.61 1.49
C VAL A 24 -2.59 4.11 1.36
N GLY A 25 -1.57 4.86 0.98
CA GLY A 25 -1.63 6.30 0.83
C GLY A 25 -0.86 7.02 1.92
N GLU A 26 -1.41 8.14 2.36
CA GLU A 26 -0.70 9.14 3.14
C GLU A 26 -1.16 9.15 4.59
N THR A 27 -0.25 9.46 5.49
CA THR A 27 -0.56 9.72 6.90
C THR A 27 -0.71 11.23 7.11
N SER A 28 -1.54 11.62 8.09
CA SER A 28 -1.78 13.02 8.45
C SER A 28 -0.52 13.79 8.93
N ASP A 29 0.61 13.10 9.10
CA ASP A 29 1.89 13.69 9.53
C ASP A 29 2.75 14.22 8.36
N SER A 30 2.24 14.21 7.11
CA SER A 30 2.79 15.07 6.05
C SER A 30 2.37 16.53 6.25
N SER A 31 2.71 17.09 7.41
CA SER A 31 2.65 18.53 7.70
C SER A 31 3.85 19.21 7.04
N VAL A 32 3.89 19.17 5.71
CA VAL A 32 4.66 20.09 4.89
C VAL A 32 3.75 20.52 3.76
N GLU A 33 3.39 21.80 3.78
CA GLU A 33 2.76 22.52 2.69
C GLU A 33 3.49 22.17 1.40
N SER A 34 2.84 21.39 0.54
CA SER A 34 3.28 21.07 -0.82
C SER A 34 4.72 20.57 -0.93
N LYS A 35 4.96 19.29 -0.62
CA LYS A 35 5.98 18.57 -1.41
C LYS A 35 5.45 18.47 -2.83
N ASP A 36 5.99 19.28 -3.74
CA ASP A 36 5.84 19.06 -5.18
C ASP A 36 6.16 17.59 -5.46
N ARG A 37 5.14 16.82 -5.85
CA ARG A 37 5.35 15.43 -6.23
C ARG A 37 5.82 15.40 -7.66
N LYS A 38 6.79 14.53 -7.93
CA LYS A 38 7.30 14.30 -9.28
C LYS A 38 6.26 13.60 -10.16
N ASP A 39 5.33 12.88 -9.53
CA ASP A 39 4.35 12.02 -10.17
C ASP A 39 3.11 11.83 -9.27
N THR A 40 2.08 11.21 -9.81
CA THR A 40 0.80 10.91 -9.15
C THR A 40 0.74 9.46 -8.63
N LEU A 41 1.88 8.78 -8.50
CA LEU A 41 1.93 7.40 -8.05
C LEU A 41 1.98 7.31 -6.53
N LEU A 42 1.54 6.17 -5.99
CA LEU A 42 1.86 5.81 -4.61
C LEU A 42 3.37 5.54 -4.46
N PRO A 43 3.93 5.70 -3.25
CA PRO A 43 5.32 5.34 -3.00
C PRO A 43 5.64 3.91 -3.47
N GLU A 44 6.80 3.70 -4.10
CA GLU A 44 7.19 2.41 -4.71
C GLU A 44 7.02 1.23 -3.75
N LEU A 45 7.35 1.41 -2.47
CA LEU A 45 7.18 0.38 -1.44
C LEU A 45 5.71 -0.03 -1.23
N GLN A 46 4.77 0.92 -1.32
CA GLN A 46 3.34 0.61 -1.22
C GLN A 46 2.85 -0.12 -2.48
N LEU A 47 3.32 0.25 -3.66
CA LEU A 47 3.02 -0.47 -4.91
C LEU A 47 3.50 -1.93 -4.83
N ARG A 48 4.72 -2.16 -4.36
CA ARG A 48 5.27 -3.51 -4.14
C ARG A 48 4.45 -4.31 -3.12
N LEU A 49 4.00 -3.67 -2.04
CA LEU A 49 3.15 -4.31 -1.04
C LEU A 49 1.81 -4.72 -1.64
N ILE A 50 1.18 -3.84 -2.42
CA ILE A 50 -0.08 -4.13 -3.14
C ILE A 50 0.10 -5.34 -4.05
N GLU A 51 1.16 -5.38 -4.88
CA GLU A 51 1.43 -6.51 -5.77
C GLU A 51 1.54 -7.83 -5.01
N ARG A 52 2.32 -7.85 -3.92
CA ARG A 52 2.56 -9.09 -3.16
C ARG A 52 1.35 -9.56 -2.37
N VAL A 53 0.65 -8.65 -1.69
CA VAL A 53 -0.56 -8.99 -0.94
C VAL A 53 -1.66 -9.48 -1.88
N SER A 54 -1.83 -8.83 -3.04
CA SER A 54 -2.81 -9.25 -4.04
C SER A 54 -2.45 -10.60 -4.67
N ALA A 55 -1.15 -10.89 -4.84
CA ALA A 55 -0.68 -12.20 -5.29
C ALA A 55 -0.90 -13.30 -4.22
N ALA A 56 -0.73 -12.97 -2.94
CA ALA A 56 -1.00 -13.87 -1.83
C ALA A 56 -2.50 -14.11 -1.60
N ASN A 57 -3.35 -13.11 -1.89
CA ASN A 57 -4.80 -13.23 -1.79
C ASN A 57 -5.51 -12.42 -2.90
N PRO A 58 -6.15 -13.08 -3.89
CA PRO A 58 -6.87 -12.40 -4.97
C PRO A 58 -8.14 -11.67 -4.49
N ARG A 59 -8.61 -11.90 -3.25
CA ARG A 59 -9.73 -11.19 -2.62
C ARG A 59 -9.23 -10.01 -1.79
N THR A 60 -8.29 -9.25 -2.36
CA THR A 60 -7.74 -8.05 -1.75
C THR A 60 -8.46 -6.81 -2.26
N VAL A 61 -8.92 -5.97 -1.33
CA VAL A 61 -9.46 -4.64 -1.59
C VAL A 61 -8.43 -3.62 -1.11
N VAL A 62 -7.93 -2.81 -2.05
CA VAL A 62 -6.98 -1.72 -1.75
C VAL A 62 -7.77 -0.45 -1.46
N ILE A 63 -7.52 0.16 -0.30
CA ILE A 63 -8.14 1.41 0.15
C ILE A 63 -7.06 2.47 0.19
N ALA A 64 -7.10 3.40 -0.77
CA ALA A 64 -6.14 4.51 -0.85
C ALA A 64 -6.67 5.74 -0.11
N ASN A 65 -5.93 6.19 0.92
CA ASN A 65 -6.14 7.46 1.60
C ASN A 65 -5.20 8.51 1.00
N VAL A 66 -5.65 9.23 -0.02
CA VAL A 66 -4.86 10.26 -0.71
C VAL A 66 -5.66 11.55 -0.84
N GLY A 67 -5.00 12.69 -0.62
CA GLY A 67 -5.63 14.03 -0.68
C GLY A 67 -5.74 14.64 -2.08
N HIS A 68 -5.37 13.88 -3.11
CA HIS A 68 -5.24 14.33 -4.51
C HIS A 68 -5.52 13.17 -5.45
N ALA A 69 -5.73 13.47 -6.74
CA ALA A 69 -5.84 12.44 -7.77
C ALA A 69 -4.53 11.66 -7.86
N TYR A 70 -4.64 10.33 -7.90
CA TYR A 70 -3.51 9.42 -8.03
C TYR A 70 -3.75 8.44 -9.17
N ASP A 71 -2.67 7.87 -9.69
CA ASP A 71 -2.74 6.82 -10.69
C ASP A 71 -3.02 5.46 -10.03
N ALA A 72 -4.16 4.87 -10.39
CA ALA A 72 -4.66 3.59 -9.88
C ALA A 72 -4.72 2.52 -10.98
N SER A 73 -4.06 2.77 -12.13
CA SER A 73 -4.00 1.83 -13.25
C SER A 73 -3.14 0.60 -13.00
#